data_AF-A0A8T0HMK6-F1
#
_entry.id   AF-A0A8T0HMK6-F1
#
_cell.length_a   1.000
_cell.length_b   1.000
_cell.length_c   1.000
_cell.angle_alpha   90.00
_cell.angle_beta   90.00
_cell.angle_gamma   90.00
#
_symmetry.space_group_name_H-M   'P 1'
#
loop_
_entity.id
_entity.type
_entity.pdbx_description
1 polymer ?
#
loop_
_entity_poly.entity_id
_entity_poly.type
_entity_poly.pdbx_seq_one_letter_code
_entity_poly.pdbx_strand_id
1 'polypeptide(L)'
;MFFDRWGKKLKRIGLHLGFIGIICLNLLFLPVSRGSVLLRTIDIPYEHAVKYHQWLGHFMMTLFTLHGLSYSIAWYSEDRLSKLFDWAPHKVANFAGVIALLAGVTMWITSIGWVRKKYFETFYWTHHLYIVFALFMTFHIGEVLFNVTFCGLFLFVLDRFLRFCQSRNSVGVLSTKLLPCGTFELTLAKSRGVKYHALSYIYLNIPEVSKLQWHPFSVASSPYDGDSWLKILIKPYGGWTLQLQDLVSAVVKLGRCPSNINAAIEGPYGHESNFFLQYEMLVLVAGGIGISPFVALLRDLLQRYQRGQPNLPSTVYLIWAVQKSEELQLLGLIPASTICPDYKLKFNLEVHAFVTRETSPFSLERGSETSDLHQHDRFKMPRILASLIDAEASKHPMSIVAGAGNNMWITACFLASLLGYIIVYLLINLFIVQPFEQGSVKDGNSSGSIPRWITGLFSVISMILGVVICGGSVVSLWNFLGRLHQNTSGAVEENVHLLSTSDNDGTAFTDECADRLLDPSNTYFGHRPNLRGMREVFLNYLRLFISFILHRFRSDKSLRHRLLLLHTMLCYILLRLH
;
A
#
# COMPACT_ATOMS: atom_id res chain seq x y z
N MET A 1 -40.99 -9.25 35.92
CA MET A 1 -39.83 -8.76 36.72
C MET A 1 -38.49 -9.41 36.32
N PHE A 2 -38.44 -10.74 36.09
CA PHE A 2 -37.20 -11.42 35.65
C PHE A 2 -36.72 -10.97 34.26
N PHE A 3 -37.61 -10.95 33.26
CA PHE A 3 -37.29 -10.50 31.89
C PHE A 3 -36.79 -9.04 31.82
N ASP A 4 -37.39 -8.12 32.58
CA ASP A 4 -36.96 -6.72 32.65
C ASP A 4 -35.53 -6.55 33.22
N ARG A 5 -35.16 -7.38 34.21
CA ARG A 5 -33.79 -7.36 34.77
C ARG A 5 -32.76 -7.89 33.76
N TRP A 6 -33.11 -8.91 32.98
CA TRP A 6 -32.26 -9.47 31.92
C TRP A 6 -32.10 -8.50 30.74
N GLY A 7 -33.18 -7.90 30.25
CA GLY A 7 -33.14 -6.90 29.17
C GLY A 7 -32.24 -5.71 29.51
N LYS A 8 -32.32 -5.19 30.75
CA LYS A 8 -31.45 -4.12 31.25
C LYS A 8 -29.97 -4.52 31.28
N LYS A 9 -29.66 -5.74 31.74
CA LYS A 9 -28.28 -6.26 31.72
C LYS A 9 -27.76 -6.41 30.29
N LEU A 10 -28.58 -6.94 29.38
CA LEU A 10 -28.20 -7.16 27.99
C LEU A 10 -27.93 -5.84 27.25
N LYS A 11 -28.76 -4.82 27.47
CA LYS A 11 -28.51 -3.45 26.95
C LYS A 11 -27.21 -2.86 27.50
N ARG A 12 -26.88 -3.08 28.77
CA ARG A 12 -25.60 -2.62 29.36
C ARG A 12 -24.42 -3.32 28.72
N ILE A 13 -24.49 -4.63 28.52
CA ILE A 13 -23.46 -5.40 27.80
C ILE A 13 -23.31 -4.87 26.37
N GLY A 14 -24.43 -4.70 25.66
CA GLY A 14 -24.45 -4.11 24.32
C GLY A 14 -23.77 -2.74 24.28
N LEU A 15 -24.07 -1.85 25.24
CA LEU A 15 -23.45 -0.54 25.34
C LEU A 15 -21.92 -0.63 25.49
N HIS A 16 -21.43 -1.47 26.40
CA HIS A 16 -19.98 -1.66 26.58
C HIS A 16 -19.30 -2.23 25.33
N LEU A 17 -19.91 -3.22 24.68
CA LEU A 17 -19.41 -3.76 23.41
C LEU A 17 -19.32 -2.68 22.33
N GLY A 18 -20.32 -1.79 22.26
CA GLY A 18 -20.32 -0.64 21.37
C GLY A 18 -19.16 0.31 21.63
N PHE A 19 -18.92 0.69 22.89
CA PHE A 19 -17.80 1.55 23.27
C PHE A 19 -16.44 0.94 22.95
N ILE A 20 -16.23 -0.34 23.28
CA ILE A 20 -14.97 -1.04 22.95
C ILE A 20 -14.80 -1.11 21.42
N GLY A 21 -15.88 -1.37 20.68
CA GLY A 21 -15.88 -1.36 19.22
C GLY A 21 -15.47 0.00 18.63
N ILE A 22 -15.92 1.13 19.21
CA ILE A 22 -15.53 2.48 18.77
C ILE A 22 -14.04 2.74 19.02
N ILE A 23 -13.48 2.24 20.13
CA ILE A 23 -12.02 2.32 20.38
C ILE A 23 -11.26 1.55 19.30
N CYS A 24 -11.72 0.34 18.95
CA CYS A 24 -11.13 -0.43 17.85
C CYS A 24 -11.25 0.30 16.52
N LEU A 25 -12.37 0.98 16.26
CA LEU A 25 -12.59 1.78 15.06
C LEU A 25 -11.60 2.96 14.97
N ASN A 26 -11.30 3.64 16.07
CA ASN A 26 -10.27 4.69 16.09
C ASN A 26 -8.90 4.14 15.66
N LEU A 27 -8.53 2.97 16.18
CA LEU A 27 -7.26 2.32 15.83
C LEU A 27 -7.28 1.68 14.44
N LEU A 28 -8.44 1.39 13.87
CA LEU A 28 -8.59 0.70 12.57
C LEU A 28 -8.03 1.51 11.40
N PHE A 29 -8.10 2.84 11.48
CA PHE A 29 -7.70 3.75 10.40
C PHE A 29 -6.20 4.03 10.37
N LEU A 30 -5.51 3.94 11.52
CA LEU A 30 -4.07 4.21 11.62
C LEU A 30 -3.23 3.32 10.68
N PRO A 31 -3.41 1.98 10.62
CA PRO A 31 -2.57 1.12 9.80
C PRO A 31 -2.84 1.23 8.29
N VAL A 32 -3.95 1.87 7.89
CA VAL A 32 -4.33 2.04 6.48
C VAL A 32 -3.75 3.32 5.88
N SER A 33 -3.23 4.21 6.73
CA SER A 33 -2.62 5.47 6.32
C SER A 33 -1.22 5.26 5.72
N ARG A 34 -1.14 5.08 4.39
CA ARG A 34 0.06 4.58 3.68
C ARG A 34 1.26 5.53 3.79
N GLY A 35 1.01 6.84 3.74
CA GLY A 35 2.02 7.89 3.85
C GLY A 35 2.10 8.49 5.25
N SER A 36 1.57 7.80 6.27
CA SER A 36 1.53 8.33 7.63
C SER A 36 2.93 8.49 8.22
N VAL A 37 3.20 9.69 8.71
CA VAL A 37 4.40 10.00 9.48
C VAL A 37 4.55 9.04 10.65
N LEU A 38 3.44 8.62 11.27
CA LEU A 38 3.47 7.70 12.41
C LEU A 38 4.04 6.32 12.04
N LEU A 39 3.66 5.76 10.89
CA LEU A 39 4.19 4.48 10.44
C LEU A 39 5.66 4.60 10.04
N ARG A 40 6.03 5.75 9.44
CA ARG A 40 7.39 6.08 9.03
C ARG A 40 8.34 6.26 10.21
N THR A 41 7.92 6.96 11.27
CA THR A 41 8.75 7.20 12.46
C THR A 41 9.01 5.94 13.27
N ILE A 42 8.09 4.97 13.21
CA ILE A 42 8.24 3.65 13.87
C ILE A 42 8.93 2.64 12.91
N ASP A 43 9.25 3.04 11.66
CA ASP A 43 9.78 2.20 10.58
C ASP A 43 8.97 0.90 10.39
N ILE A 44 7.64 0.99 10.50
CA ILE A 44 6.74 -0.14 10.22
C ILE A 44 6.25 0.02 8.78
N PRO A 45 6.65 -0.87 7.85
CA PRO A 45 6.17 -0.81 6.48
C PRO A 45 4.67 -1.06 6.43
N TYR A 46 3.99 -0.40 5.50
CA TYR A 46 2.54 -0.51 5.31
C TYR A 46 2.05 -1.97 5.18
N GLU A 47 2.83 -2.85 4.55
CA GLU A 47 2.50 -4.28 4.39
C GLU A 47 2.30 -4.99 5.73
N HIS A 48 3.08 -4.59 6.74
CA HIS A 48 2.96 -5.10 8.10
C HIS A 48 1.79 -4.41 8.82
N ALA A 49 1.64 -3.10 8.64
CA ALA A 49 0.55 -2.32 9.22
C ALA A 49 -0.84 -2.87 8.81
N VAL A 50 -1.04 -3.24 7.55
CA VAL A 50 -2.32 -3.77 7.04
C VAL A 50 -2.77 -5.05 7.77
N LYS A 51 -1.85 -5.86 8.32
CA LYS A 51 -2.22 -7.03 9.13
C LYS A 51 -2.97 -6.62 10.39
N TYR A 52 -2.56 -5.52 11.02
CA TYR A 52 -3.26 -4.96 12.18
C TYR A 52 -4.65 -4.44 11.81
N HIS A 53 -4.80 -3.78 10.64
CA HIS A 53 -6.11 -3.38 10.13
C HIS A 53 -7.04 -4.59 9.97
N GLN A 54 -6.54 -5.71 9.43
CA GLN A 54 -7.34 -6.94 9.29
C GLN A 54 -7.77 -7.50 10.66
N TRP A 55 -6.85 -7.61 11.62
CA TRP A 55 -7.16 -8.12 12.96
C TRP A 55 -8.15 -7.22 13.71
N LEU A 56 -7.90 -5.90 13.71
CA LEU A 56 -8.81 -4.92 14.31
C LEU A 56 -10.17 -4.93 13.62
N GLY A 57 -10.22 -5.09 12.29
CA GLY A 57 -11.46 -5.16 11.53
C GLY A 57 -12.32 -6.36 11.93
N HIS A 58 -11.73 -7.56 12.03
CA HIS A 58 -12.46 -8.75 12.51
C HIS A 58 -12.97 -8.57 13.94
N PHE A 59 -12.13 -8.05 14.83
CA PHE A 59 -12.48 -7.86 16.23
C PHE A 59 -13.59 -6.81 16.38
N MET A 60 -13.43 -5.63 15.75
CA MET A 60 -14.42 -4.55 15.74
C MET A 60 -15.77 -5.01 15.19
N MET A 61 -15.80 -5.70 14.04
CA MET A 61 -17.06 -6.14 13.44
C MET A 61 -17.76 -7.21 14.29
N THR A 62 -17.00 -8.05 15.00
CA THR A 62 -17.57 -8.99 15.97
C THR A 62 -18.24 -8.22 17.12
N LEU A 63 -17.56 -7.21 17.68
CA LEU A 63 -18.10 -6.38 18.76
C LEU A 63 -19.36 -5.60 18.33
N PHE A 64 -19.35 -4.98 17.14
CA PHE A 64 -20.52 -4.25 16.63
C PHE A 64 -21.70 -5.17 16.31
N THR A 65 -21.44 -6.38 15.80
CA THR A 65 -22.48 -7.38 15.59
C THR A 65 -23.09 -7.81 16.93
N LEU A 66 -22.26 -8.11 17.94
CA LEU A 66 -22.74 -8.46 19.28
C LEU A 66 -23.47 -7.29 19.97
N HIS A 67 -23.02 -6.05 19.76
CA HIS A 67 -23.72 -4.84 20.20
C HIS A 67 -25.13 -4.77 19.61
N GLY A 68 -25.25 -4.87 18.27
CA GLY A 68 -26.55 -4.84 17.58
C GLY A 68 -27.47 -5.99 17.99
N LEU A 69 -26.93 -7.21 18.12
CA LEU A 69 -27.69 -8.38 18.58
C LEU A 69 -28.18 -8.23 20.02
N SER A 70 -27.35 -7.71 20.93
CA SER A 70 -27.72 -7.49 22.33
C SER A 70 -28.93 -6.57 22.46
N TYR A 71 -28.93 -5.46 21.71
CA TYR A 71 -30.08 -4.54 21.68
C TYR A 71 -31.29 -5.15 20.99
N SER A 72 -31.10 -5.87 19.88
CA SER A 72 -32.20 -6.53 19.14
C SER A 72 -32.91 -7.58 20.00
N ILE A 73 -32.16 -8.44 20.69
CA ILE A 73 -32.71 -9.47 21.59
C ILE A 73 -33.41 -8.81 22.78
N ALA A 74 -32.81 -7.77 23.38
CA ALA A 74 -33.41 -7.07 24.51
C ALA A 74 -34.74 -6.41 24.12
N TRP A 75 -34.81 -5.75 22.97
CA TRP A 75 -36.04 -5.11 22.50
C TRP A 75 -37.09 -6.10 21.99
N TYR A 76 -36.66 -7.22 21.41
CA TYR A 76 -37.56 -8.32 21.09
C TYR A 76 -38.24 -8.88 22.34
N SER A 77 -37.48 -9.11 23.42
CA SER A 77 -38.03 -9.58 24.70
C SER A 77 -38.95 -8.58 25.43
N GLU A 78 -38.94 -7.32 24.99
CA GLU A 78 -39.77 -6.24 25.54
C GLU A 78 -40.93 -5.85 24.61
N ASP A 79 -41.15 -6.57 23.49
CA ASP A 79 -42.10 -6.25 22.42
C ASP A 79 -41.94 -4.82 21.86
N ARG A 80 -40.70 -4.32 21.82
CA ARG A 80 -40.33 -2.96 21.38
C ARG A 80 -39.36 -2.98 20.20
N LEU A 81 -39.50 -3.96 19.31
CA LEU A 81 -38.61 -4.13 18.16
C LEU A 81 -38.63 -2.94 17.20
N SER A 82 -39.74 -2.19 17.15
CA SER A 82 -39.87 -0.94 16.38
C SER A 82 -38.78 0.07 16.72
N LYS A 83 -38.19 0.02 17.92
CA LYS A 83 -37.06 0.87 18.31
C LYS A 83 -35.83 0.74 17.43
N LEU A 84 -35.66 -0.37 16.70
CA LEU A 84 -34.59 -0.50 15.71
C LEU A 84 -34.72 0.52 14.56
N PHE A 85 -35.94 0.97 14.29
CA PHE A 85 -36.26 1.93 13.23
C PHE A 85 -36.39 3.37 13.73
N ASP A 86 -36.14 3.61 15.02
CA ASP A 86 -36.19 4.96 15.59
C ASP A 86 -35.03 5.83 15.08
N TRP A 87 -35.37 7.02 14.58
CA TRP A 87 -34.43 8.09 14.27
C TRP A 87 -34.61 9.26 15.24
N ALA A 88 -34.09 9.11 16.46
CA ALA A 88 -34.26 10.11 17.50
C ALA A 88 -33.31 11.33 17.29
N PRO A 89 -33.80 12.59 17.36
CA PRO A 89 -32.97 13.77 17.12
C PRO A 89 -31.95 14.04 18.26
N HIS A 90 -32.37 13.88 19.52
CA HIS A 90 -31.54 14.19 20.70
C HIS A 90 -31.04 12.93 21.45
N LYS A 91 -31.29 11.73 20.90
CA LYS A 91 -30.80 10.45 21.43
C LYS A 91 -30.02 9.72 20.33
N VAL A 92 -29.63 8.48 20.61
CA VAL A 92 -29.00 7.58 19.62
C VAL A 92 -30.02 7.27 18.52
N ALA A 93 -29.64 7.48 17.26
CA ALA A 93 -30.47 7.13 16.10
C ALA A 93 -30.25 5.65 15.73
N ASN A 94 -31.13 4.77 16.20
CA ASN A 94 -30.95 3.32 16.06
C ASN A 94 -30.98 2.87 14.61
N PHE A 95 -31.87 3.45 13.80
CA PHE A 95 -31.98 3.08 12.39
C PHE A 95 -30.70 3.38 11.62
N ALA A 96 -30.03 4.49 11.93
CA ALA A 96 -28.72 4.79 11.38
C ALA A 96 -27.68 3.73 11.76
N GLY A 97 -27.69 3.26 13.01
CA GLY A 97 -26.83 2.18 13.48
C GLY A 97 -27.09 0.84 12.76
N VAL A 98 -28.35 0.53 12.44
CA VAL A 98 -28.70 -0.66 11.64
C VAL A 98 -28.12 -0.56 10.23
N ILE A 99 -28.27 0.59 9.56
CA ILE A 99 -27.71 0.82 8.22
C ILE A 99 -26.18 0.71 8.25
N ALA A 100 -25.52 1.32 9.25
CA ALA A 100 -24.08 1.20 9.45
C ALA A 100 -23.67 -0.26 9.65
N LEU A 101 -24.37 -1.03 10.50
CA LEU A 101 -24.05 -2.43 10.75
C LEU A 101 -24.21 -3.29 9.48
N LEU A 102 -25.25 -3.07 8.67
CA LEU A 102 -25.46 -3.79 7.40
C LEU A 102 -24.34 -3.50 6.39
N ALA A 103 -23.94 -2.23 6.25
CA ALA A 103 -22.79 -1.85 5.44
C ALA A 103 -21.49 -2.51 5.96
N GLY A 104 -21.27 -2.47 7.27
CA GLY A 104 -20.15 -3.09 7.95
C GLY A 104 -20.06 -4.60 7.72
N VAL A 105 -21.17 -5.32 7.90
CA VAL A 105 -21.25 -6.78 7.69
C VAL A 105 -21.01 -7.14 6.23
N THR A 106 -21.55 -6.36 5.29
CA THR A 106 -21.32 -6.57 3.85
C THR A 106 -19.84 -6.44 3.49
N MET A 107 -19.18 -5.39 4.00
CA MET A 107 -17.72 -5.24 3.89
C MET A 107 -16.99 -6.41 4.54
N TRP A 108 -17.42 -6.84 5.72
CA TRP A 108 -16.74 -7.85 6.51
C TRP A 108 -16.73 -9.22 5.81
N ILE A 109 -17.88 -9.67 5.31
CA ILE A 109 -18.04 -10.95 4.59
C ILE A 109 -17.13 -10.98 3.36
N THR A 110 -17.17 -9.91 2.57
CA THR A 110 -16.36 -9.80 1.34
C THR A 110 -14.86 -9.65 1.61
N SER A 111 -14.47 -9.22 2.81
CA SER A 111 -13.07 -9.09 3.25
C SER A 111 -12.46 -10.38 3.78
N ILE A 112 -13.23 -11.46 3.94
CA ILE A 112 -12.73 -12.76 4.39
C ILE A 112 -11.66 -13.27 3.41
N GLY A 113 -10.56 -13.78 3.95
CA GLY A 113 -9.35 -14.11 3.17
C GLY A 113 -9.59 -15.06 2.00
N TRP A 114 -10.51 -16.02 2.12
CA TRP A 114 -10.90 -16.91 1.03
C TRP A 114 -11.72 -16.17 -0.05
N VAL A 115 -12.72 -15.38 0.35
CA VAL A 115 -13.57 -14.61 -0.58
C VAL A 115 -12.74 -13.61 -1.37
N ARG A 116 -11.94 -12.79 -0.68
CA ARG A 116 -11.09 -11.77 -1.29
C ARG A 116 -10.10 -12.35 -2.31
N LYS A 117 -9.53 -13.53 -2.06
CA LYS A 117 -8.58 -14.18 -2.97
C LYS A 117 -9.25 -14.66 -4.27
N LYS A 118 -10.52 -15.08 -4.20
CA LYS A 118 -11.26 -15.59 -5.36
C LYS A 118 -12.01 -14.49 -6.11
N TYR A 119 -12.53 -13.51 -5.40
CA TYR A 119 -13.39 -12.43 -5.91
C TYR A 119 -12.85 -11.06 -5.49
N PHE A 120 -11.64 -10.74 -5.96
CA PHE A 120 -10.95 -9.49 -5.58
C PHE A 120 -11.75 -8.23 -5.95
N GLU A 121 -12.37 -8.20 -7.14
CA GLU A 121 -13.18 -7.08 -7.61
C GLU A 121 -14.39 -6.82 -6.69
N THR A 122 -15.11 -7.88 -6.31
CA THR A 122 -16.23 -7.76 -5.39
C THR A 122 -15.78 -7.18 -4.06
N PHE A 123 -14.71 -7.72 -3.47
CA PHE A 123 -14.11 -7.16 -2.26
C PHE A 123 -13.76 -5.68 -2.43
N TYR A 124 -13.08 -5.32 -3.53
CA TYR A 124 -12.62 -3.98 -3.77
C TYR A 124 -13.78 -2.96 -3.76
N TRP A 125 -14.86 -3.25 -4.50
CA TRP A 125 -16.01 -2.36 -4.60
C TRP A 125 -16.84 -2.33 -3.32
N THR A 126 -17.13 -3.47 -2.69
CA THR A 126 -17.90 -3.49 -1.44
C THR A 126 -17.17 -2.82 -0.30
N HIS A 127 -15.83 -2.87 -0.26
CA HIS A 127 -15.07 -2.22 0.80
C HIS A 127 -15.23 -0.70 0.79
N HIS A 128 -15.57 -0.06 -0.35
CA HIS A 128 -15.88 1.37 -0.43
C HIS A 128 -17.13 1.78 0.37
N LEU A 129 -17.96 0.81 0.78
CA LEU A 129 -19.06 1.04 1.72
C LEU A 129 -18.59 1.56 3.09
N TYR A 130 -17.27 1.66 3.34
CA TYR A 130 -16.72 2.32 4.52
C TYR A 130 -17.20 3.79 4.63
N ILE A 131 -17.48 4.44 3.50
CA ILE A 131 -18.03 5.81 3.46
C ILE A 131 -19.45 5.82 4.06
N VAL A 132 -20.30 4.89 3.62
CA VAL A 132 -21.66 4.71 4.14
C VAL A 132 -21.59 4.33 5.63
N PHE A 133 -20.73 3.39 5.98
CA PHE A 133 -20.49 2.99 7.37
C PHE A 133 -20.12 4.19 8.25
N ALA A 134 -19.12 4.99 7.87
CA ALA A 134 -18.66 6.14 8.65
C ALA A 134 -19.73 7.24 8.77
N LEU A 135 -20.45 7.53 7.69
CA LEU A 135 -21.54 8.52 7.68
C LEU A 135 -22.68 8.09 8.63
N PHE A 136 -23.16 6.85 8.49
CA PHE A 136 -24.26 6.37 9.32
C PHE A 136 -23.86 6.08 10.77
N MET A 137 -22.58 5.78 11.04
CA MET A 137 -22.06 5.79 12.42
C MET A 137 -22.09 7.21 13.02
N THR A 138 -21.80 8.24 12.22
CA THR A 138 -21.89 9.64 12.66
C THR A 138 -23.35 9.99 12.98
N PHE A 139 -24.30 9.55 12.17
CA PHE A 139 -25.72 9.71 12.46
C PHE A 139 -26.18 8.94 13.69
N HIS A 140 -25.62 7.75 13.92
CA HIS A 140 -26.02 6.88 15.03
C HIS A 140 -25.70 7.50 16.40
N ILE A 141 -24.46 7.96 16.63
CA ILE A 141 -24.00 8.44 17.94
C ILE A 141 -23.60 9.93 17.99
N GLY A 142 -23.65 10.62 16.85
CA GLY A 142 -23.35 12.05 16.74
C GLY A 142 -21.87 12.37 17.01
N GLU A 143 -21.65 13.50 17.66
CA GLU A 143 -20.32 14.02 18.02
C GLU A 143 -19.46 13.04 18.86
N VAL A 144 -20.09 12.11 19.60
CA VAL A 144 -19.36 11.11 20.39
C VAL A 144 -18.46 10.23 19.51
N LEU A 145 -18.90 9.90 18.29
CA LEU A 145 -18.06 9.16 17.34
C LEU A 145 -16.78 9.94 17.11
N PHE A 146 -16.95 11.19 16.68
CA PHE A 146 -15.86 12.06 16.30
C PHE A 146 -14.89 12.26 17.47
N ASN A 147 -15.38 12.56 18.66
CA ASN A 147 -14.54 12.81 19.84
C ASN A 147 -13.67 11.60 20.22
N VAL A 148 -14.15 10.36 20.00
CA VAL A 148 -13.38 9.14 20.29
C VAL A 148 -12.50 8.72 19.12
N THR A 149 -12.98 8.87 17.88
CA THR A 149 -12.27 8.41 16.67
C THR A 149 -11.47 9.50 15.96
N PHE A 150 -11.39 10.70 16.54
CA PHE A 150 -10.80 11.88 15.90
C PHE A 150 -9.40 11.59 15.36
N CYS A 151 -8.52 11.07 16.22
CA CYS A 151 -7.11 10.86 15.86
C CYS A 151 -6.95 9.95 14.63
N GLY A 152 -7.59 8.77 14.64
CA GLY A 152 -7.49 7.81 13.54
C GLY A 152 -8.16 8.32 12.26
N LEU A 153 -9.37 8.88 12.37
CA LEU A 153 -10.12 9.37 11.22
C LEU A 153 -9.45 10.60 10.58
N PHE A 154 -8.97 11.54 11.40
CA PHE A 154 -8.26 12.73 10.95
C PHE A 154 -7.00 12.37 10.15
N LEU A 155 -6.16 11.50 10.70
CA LEU A 155 -4.94 11.04 10.03
C LEU A 155 -5.25 10.32 8.71
N PHE A 156 -6.32 9.52 8.67
CA PHE A 156 -6.77 8.87 7.45
C PHE A 156 -7.25 9.86 6.38
N VAL A 157 -8.05 10.87 6.77
CA VAL A 157 -8.54 11.90 5.85
C VAL A 157 -7.38 12.75 5.32
N LEU A 158 -6.44 13.14 6.19
CA LEU A 158 -5.23 13.86 5.79
C LEU A 158 -4.39 13.03 4.82
N ASP A 159 -4.09 11.77 5.13
CA ASP A 159 -3.33 10.87 4.26
C ASP A 159 -4.04 10.63 2.91
N ARG A 160 -5.38 10.49 2.91
CA ARG A 160 -6.17 10.41 1.68
C ARG A 160 -6.07 11.69 0.85
N PHE A 161 -6.14 12.86 1.49
CA PHE A 161 -6.01 14.15 0.81
C PHE A 161 -4.63 14.35 0.20
N LEU A 162 -3.56 14.05 0.94
CA LEU A 162 -2.19 14.15 0.43
C LEU A 162 -1.96 13.25 -0.78
N ARG A 163 -2.46 12.00 -0.72
CA ARG A 163 -2.41 11.07 -1.88
C ARG A 163 -3.23 11.59 -3.06
N PHE A 164 -4.41 12.14 -2.81
CA PHE A 164 -5.20 12.78 -3.85
C PHE A 164 -4.39 13.89 -4.53
N CYS A 165 -3.77 14.80 -3.77
CA CYS A 165 -2.90 15.83 -4.32
C CYS A 165 -1.74 15.28 -5.14
N GLN A 166 -1.09 14.20 -4.69
CA GLN A 166 -0.01 13.53 -5.43
C GLN A 166 -0.51 12.95 -6.77
N SER A 167 -1.64 12.24 -6.73
CA SER A 167 -2.22 11.51 -7.87
C SER A 167 -2.77 12.39 -8.98
N ARG A 168 -2.91 13.72 -8.76
CA ARG A 168 -3.41 14.65 -9.79
C ARG A 168 -2.41 14.90 -10.92
N ASN A 169 -1.14 14.61 -10.71
CA ASN A 169 -0.12 14.79 -11.73
C ASN A 169 -0.05 13.55 -12.64
N SER A 170 -0.22 13.76 -13.95
CA SER A 170 0.03 12.71 -14.94
C SER A 170 1.53 12.52 -15.11
N VAL A 171 2.01 11.34 -14.75
CA VAL A 171 3.39 10.90 -14.93
C VAL A 171 3.55 10.31 -16.32
N GLY A 172 4.54 10.82 -17.06
CA GLY A 172 4.85 10.33 -18.39
C GLY A 172 5.43 8.90 -18.35
N VAL A 173 4.86 8.00 -19.15
CA VAL A 173 5.45 6.69 -19.47
C VAL A 173 6.52 6.90 -20.54
N LEU A 174 7.79 6.74 -20.18
CA LEU A 174 8.92 7.04 -21.07
C LEU A 174 9.14 5.93 -22.10
N SER A 175 8.98 4.68 -21.69
CA SER A 175 9.19 3.51 -22.54
C SER A 175 8.43 2.31 -22.02
N THR A 176 8.05 1.43 -22.94
CA THR A 176 7.40 0.15 -22.68
C THR A 176 8.13 -0.95 -23.42
N LYS A 177 8.53 -2.01 -22.73
CA LYS A 177 9.19 -3.18 -23.35
C LYS A 177 8.42 -4.45 -23.00
N LEU A 178 7.98 -5.19 -24.02
CA LEU A 178 7.39 -6.51 -23.82
C LEU A 178 8.48 -7.58 -23.84
N LEU A 179 8.53 -8.42 -22.81
CA LEU A 179 9.48 -9.52 -22.71
C LEU A 179 8.86 -10.81 -23.27
N PRO A 180 9.66 -11.75 -23.80
CA PRO A 180 9.15 -13.00 -24.39
C PRO A 180 8.28 -13.84 -23.45
N CYS A 181 8.55 -13.78 -22.13
CA CYS A 181 7.76 -14.48 -21.11
C CYS A 181 6.38 -13.86 -20.83
N GLY A 182 5.96 -12.84 -21.61
CA GLY A 182 4.69 -12.13 -21.47
C GLY A 182 4.67 -11.06 -20.37
N THR A 183 5.77 -10.87 -19.64
CA THR A 183 5.94 -9.76 -18.69
C THR A 183 6.29 -8.49 -19.46
N PHE A 184 5.76 -7.34 -19.07
CA PHE A 184 6.15 -6.07 -19.67
C PHE A 184 6.81 -5.14 -18.64
N GLU A 185 7.83 -4.41 -19.10
CA GLU A 185 8.54 -3.39 -18.36
C GLU A 185 7.95 -2.01 -18.72
N LEU A 186 7.58 -1.24 -17.70
CA LEU A 186 7.22 0.17 -17.85
C LEU A 186 8.31 1.03 -17.22
N THR A 187 8.82 2.00 -18.00
CA THR A 187 9.72 3.05 -17.51
C THR A 187 8.92 4.32 -17.26
N LEU A 188 8.93 4.82 -16.03
CA LEU A 188 8.14 5.97 -15.58
C LEU A 188 9.05 7.16 -15.29
N ALA A 189 8.59 8.36 -15.64
CA ALA A 189 9.32 9.60 -15.35
C ALA A 189 9.35 9.90 -13.85
N LYS A 190 10.53 10.19 -13.33
CA LYS A 190 10.81 10.49 -11.93
C LYS A 190 11.46 11.87 -11.81
N SER A 191 11.10 12.65 -10.79
CA SER A 191 11.82 13.91 -10.53
C SER A 191 13.11 13.62 -9.76
N ARG A 192 14.16 14.43 -9.99
CA ARG A 192 15.49 14.22 -9.37
C ARG A 192 15.46 14.26 -7.83
N GLY A 193 14.51 14.98 -7.25
CA GLY A 193 14.32 15.03 -5.79
C GLY A 193 13.71 13.77 -5.19
N VAL A 194 13.18 12.85 -6.02
CA VAL A 194 12.56 11.60 -5.54
C VAL A 194 13.65 10.57 -5.28
N LYS A 195 13.93 10.35 -3.99
CA LYS A 195 14.77 9.26 -3.52
C LYS A 195 13.92 8.07 -3.11
N TYR A 196 14.43 6.87 -3.36
CA TYR A 196 13.81 5.61 -2.96
C TYR A 196 14.89 4.59 -2.61
N HIS A 197 14.49 3.50 -1.99
CA HIS A 197 15.37 2.42 -1.58
C HIS A 197 15.13 1.19 -2.45
N ALA A 198 16.13 0.31 -2.54
CA ALA A 198 15.87 -1.03 -3.05
C ALA A 198 14.76 -1.69 -2.23
N LEU A 199 13.96 -2.56 -2.86
CA LEU A 199 12.74 -3.17 -2.28
C LEU A 199 11.55 -2.20 -2.13
N SER A 200 11.65 -0.95 -2.58
CA SER A 200 10.48 -0.05 -2.65
C SER A 200 9.46 -0.49 -3.70
N TYR A 201 8.23 -0.01 -3.54
CA TYR A 201 7.13 -0.22 -4.48
C TYR A 201 6.32 1.07 -4.65
N ILE A 202 5.53 1.14 -5.72
CA ILE A 202 4.65 2.26 -6.04
C ILE A 202 3.22 1.76 -6.28
N TYR A 203 2.23 2.62 -6.13
CA TYR A 203 0.88 2.33 -6.63
C TYR A 203 0.68 3.04 -7.96
N LEU A 204 0.27 2.27 -8.97
CA LEU A 204 0.00 2.75 -10.30
C LEU A 204 -1.52 2.78 -10.55
N ASN A 205 -1.98 3.89 -11.12
CA ASN A 205 -3.28 4.01 -11.75
C ASN A 205 -3.08 4.44 -13.20
N ILE A 206 -3.79 3.78 -14.12
CA ILE A 206 -3.85 4.14 -15.53
C ILE A 206 -5.31 4.43 -15.85
N PRO A 207 -5.72 5.71 -15.94
CA PRO A 207 -7.12 6.11 -16.11
C PRO A 207 -7.78 5.51 -17.35
N GLU A 208 -7.02 5.22 -18.40
CA GLU A 208 -7.45 4.57 -19.64
C GLU A 208 -7.92 3.12 -19.41
N VAL A 209 -7.36 2.44 -18.40
CA VAL A 209 -7.81 1.10 -17.98
C VAL A 209 -8.93 1.22 -16.94
N SER A 210 -8.69 2.01 -15.89
CA SER A 210 -9.66 2.22 -14.81
C SER A 210 -9.35 3.50 -14.03
N LYS A 211 -10.35 4.36 -13.86
CA LYS A 211 -10.21 5.65 -13.15
C LYS A 211 -10.05 5.49 -11.64
N LEU A 212 -10.48 4.36 -11.07
CA LEU A 212 -10.55 4.19 -9.62
C LEU A 212 -9.55 3.15 -9.09
N GLN A 213 -9.13 2.19 -9.92
CA GLN A 213 -8.28 1.10 -9.44
C GLN A 213 -6.80 1.49 -9.33
N TRP A 214 -6.22 1.22 -8.17
CA TRP A 214 -4.81 1.46 -7.86
C TRP A 214 -4.14 0.12 -7.55
N HIS A 215 -3.06 -0.19 -8.27
CA HIS A 215 -2.36 -1.47 -8.15
C HIS A 215 -0.91 -1.27 -7.69
N PRO A 216 -0.44 -2.02 -6.67
CA PRO A 216 0.94 -1.92 -6.21
C PRO A 216 1.90 -2.71 -7.13
N PHE A 217 3.05 -2.12 -7.44
CA PHE A 217 4.14 -2.75 -8.18
C PHE A 217 5.49 -2.43 -7.55
N SER A 218 6.32 -3.45 -7.33
CA SER A 218 7.69 -3.26 -6.87
C SER A 218 8.52 -2.54 -7.93
N VAL A 219 9.33 -1.59 -7.47
CA VAL A 219 10.33 -0.93 -8.32
C VAL A 219 11.42 -1.95 -8.62
N ALA A 220 11.74 -2.12 -9.90
CA ALA A 220 12.74 -3.07 -10.41
C ALA A 220 14.07 -2.41 -10.76
N SER A 221 14.12 -1.07 -10.86
CA SER A 221 15.35 -0.30 -11.01
C SER A 221 16.04 -0.06 -9.68
N SER A 222 17.36 0.07 -9.71
CA SER A 222 18.15 0.50 -8.56
C SER A 222 17.97 2.01 -8.30
N PRO A 223 18.02 2.47 -7.04
CA PRO A 223 18.09 3.89 -6.69
C PRO A 223 19.18 4.67 -7.43
N TYR A 224 20.22 3.99 -7.91
CA TYR A 224 21.37 4.57 -8.58
C TYR A 224 21.37 4.43 -10.12
N ASP A 225 20.35 3.80 -10.72
CA ASP A 225 20.29 3.61 -12.19
C ASP A 225 20.02 4.91 -12.95
N GLY A 226 19.45 5.93 -12.30
CA GLY A 226 19.19 7.22 -12.93
C GLY A 226 18.30 8.14 -12.08
N ASP A 227 18.51 9.45 -12.21
CA ASP A 227 17.79 10.46 -11.42
C ASP A 227 16.43 10.85 -12.02
N SER A 228 16.18 10.54 -13.28
CA SER A 228 15.00 10.99 -14.03
C SER A 228 13.96 9.91 -14.33
N TRP A 229 14.22 8.65 -13.95
CA TRP A 229 13.32 7.54 -14.25
C TRP A 229 13.33 6.45 -13.17
N LEU A 230 12.31 5.60 -13.21
CA LEU A 230 12.23 4.33 -12.48
C LEU A 230 11.55 3.26 -13.34
N LYS A 231 11.81 1.99 -13.07
CA LYS A 231 11.22 0.87 -13.81
C LYS A 231 10.37 -0.01 -12.93
N ILE A 232 9.29 -0.54 -13.49
CA ILE A 232 8.47 -1.58 -12.89
C ILE A 232 8.25 -2.74 -13.88
N LEU A 233 8.12 -3.94 -13.34
CA LEU A 233 7.83 -5.15 -14.11
C LEU A 233 6.42 -5.63 -13.79
N ILE A 234 5.60 -5.81 -14.82
CA ILE A 234 4.19 -6.18 -14.67
C ILE A 234 3.94 -7.48 -15.44
N LYS A 235 3.44 -8.49 -14.71
CA LYS A 235 3.01 -9.76 -15.29
C LYS A 235 1.47 -9.80 -15.39
N PRO A 236 0.90 -10.11 -16.55
CA PRO A 236 -0.55 -10.13 -16.77
C PRO A 236 -1.18 -11.36 -16.10
N TYR A 237 -1.90 -11.15 -15.00
CA TYR A 237 -2.57 -12.23 -14.24
C TYR A 237 -4.04 -11.95 -13.91
N GLY A 238 -4.51 -10.71 -14.03
CA GLY A 238 -5.87 -10.31 -13.66
C GLY A 238 -6.48 -9.37 -14.69
N GLY A 239 -7.78 -9.10 -14.57
CA GLY A 239 -8.52 -8.28 -15.55
C GLY A 239 -7.85 -6.94 -15.85
N TRP A 240 -7.43 -6.21 -14.82
CA TRP A 240 -6.74 -4.92 -14.98
C TRP A 240 -5.37 -5.04 -15.67
N THR A 241 -4.54 -6.03 -15.30
CA THR A 241 -3.19 -6.19 -15.88
C THR A 241 -3.24 -6.73 -17.31
N LEU A 242 -4.26 -7.52 -17.65
CA LEU A 242 -4.54 -7.96 -19.02
C LEU A 242 -4.97 -6.79 -19.90
N GLN A 243 -5.91 -5.97 -19.43
CA GLN A 243 -6.33 -4.76 -20.15
C GLN A 243 -5.17 -3.77 -20.36
N LEU A 244 -4.28 -3.63 -19.37
CA LEU A 244 -3.09 -2.83 -19.51
C LEU A 244 -2.12 -3.40 -20.56
N GLN A 245 -1.92 -4.72 -20.59
CA GLN A 245 -1.10 -5.35 -21.62
C GLN A 245 -1.68 -5.12 -23.03
N ASP A 246 -3.01 -5.21 -23.19
CA ASP A 246 -3.70 -4.94 -24.45
C ASP A 246 -3.48 -3.48 -24.91
N LEU A 247 -3.58 -2.54 -23.97
CA LEU A 247 -3.32 -1.11 -24.21
C LEU A 247 -1.87 -0.88 -24.68
N VAL A 248 -0.89 -1.41 -23.94
CA VAL A 248 0.54 -1.29 -24.29
C VAL A 248 0.81 -1.90 -25.66
N SER A 249 0.27 -3.09 -25.92
CA SER A 249 0.43 -3.79 -27.20
C SER A 249 -0.17 -3.00 -28.35
N ALA A 250 -1.32 -2.34 -28.14
CA ALA A 250 -1.95 -1.49 -29.14
C ALA A 250 -1.09 -0.24 -29.45
N VAL A 251 -0.55 0.43 -28.43
CA VAL A 251 0.34 1.59 -28.60
C VAL A 251 1.57 1.24 -29.42
N VAL A 252 2.21 0.10 -29.10
CA VAL A 252 3.37 -0.42 -29.83
C VAL A 252 3.01 -0.74 -31.29
N LYS A 253 1.90 -1.45 -31.54
CA LYS A 253 1.46 -1.81 -32.90
C LYS A 253 1.11 -0.59 -33.76
N LEU A 254 0.57 0.46 -33.17
CA LEU A 254 0.21 1.70 -33.86
C LEU A 254 1.40 2.64 -34.09
N GLY A 255 2.61 2.28 -33.63
CA GLY A 255 3.80 3.15 -33.72
C GLY A 255 3.65 4.46 -32.95
N ARG A 256 2.72 4.52 -31.97
CA ARG A 256 2.50 5.72 -31.16
C ARG A 256 3.53 5.80 -30.04
N CYS A 257 3.89 7.02 -29.64
CA CYS A 257 4.80 7.22 -28.52
C CYS A 257 4.18 6.64 -27.22
N PRO A 258 4.93 5.81 -26.47
CA PRO A 258 4.54 5.32 -25.15
C PRO A 258 4.11 6.41 -24.18
N SER A 259 4.61 7.63 -24.39
CA SER A 259 4.28 8.81 -23.61
C SER A 259 2.79 9.15 -23.65
N ASN A 260 2.00 8.65 -24.58
CA ASN A 260 0.55 8.92 -24.65
C ASN A 260 -0.27 8.16 -23.61
N ILE A 261 0.34 7.23 -22.85
CA ILE A 261 -0.32 6.56 -21.73
C ILE A 261 -0.20 7.48 -20.51
N ASN A 262 -1.34 7.91 -19.94
CA ASN A 262 -1.33 8.66 -18.70
C ASN A 262 -1.21 7.71 -17.50
N ALA A 263 -0.22 7.96 -16.65
CA ALA A 263 -0.06 7.21 -15.41
C ALA A 263 -0.19 8.16 -14.22
N ALA A 264 -1.03 7.84 -13.24
CA ALA A 264 -1.00 8.47 -11.93
C ALA A 264 -0.29 7.53 -10.96
N ILE A 265 0.59 8.09 -10.11
CA ILE A 265 1.43 7.28 -9.23
C ILE A 265 1.39 7.80 -7.79
N GLU A 266 1.26 6.87 -6.82
CA GLU A 266 1.49 7.14 -5.40
C GLU A 266 2.77 6.43 -4.92
N GLY A 267 3.51 7.05 -3.99
CA GLY A 267 4.77 6.53 -3.45
C GLY A 267 5.99 7.35 -3.90
N PRO A 268 7.20 6.77 -3.86
CA PRO A 268 7.54 5.39 -3.51
C PRO A 268 7.29 5.06 -2.03
N TYR A 269 6.93 3.80 -1.77
CA TYR A 269 6.72 3.21 -0.45
C TYR A 269 7.76 2.11 -0.18
N GLY A 270 8.11 1.88 1.07
CA GLY A 270 9.09 0.87 1.47
C GLY A 270 9.61 1.14 2.88
N HIS A 271 10.72 0.50 3.24
CA HIS A 271 11.45 0.85 4.46
C HIS A 271 12.23 2.15 4.24
N GLU A 272 12.39 2.94 5.30
CA GLU A 272 13.21 4.15 5.27
C GLU A 272 14.71 3.85 5.37
N SER A 273 15.02 2.65 5.87
CA SER A 273 16.39 2.19 6.03
C SER A 273 16.71 1.06 5.04
N ASN A 274 17.95 1.03 4.54
CA ASN A 274 18.47 -0.12 3.79
C ASN A 274 18.84 -1.25 4.77
N PHE A 275 17.84 -1.84 5.43
CA PHE A 275 18.04 -2.84 6.48
C PHE A 275 18.84 -4.06 6.00
N PHE A 276 18.78 -4.38 4.70
CA PHE A 276 19.54 -5.47 4.10
C PHE A 276 21.06 -5.28 4.18
N LEU A 277 21.55 -4.05 4.33
CA LEU A 277 22.99 -3.76 4.51
C LEU A 277 23.50 -4.13 5.91
N GLN A 278 22.61 -4.43 6.86
CA GLN A 278 22.99 -4.82 8.21
C GLN A 278 23.43 -6.29 8.30
N TYR A 279 23.27 -7.05 7.22
CA TYR A 279 23.53 -8.49 7.18
C TYR A 279 24.70 -8.80 6.25
N GLU A 280 25.57 -9.70 6.69
CA GLU A 280 26.69 -10.20 5.87
C GLU A 280 26.23 -11.19 4.79
N MET A 281 25.19 -11.98 5.10
CA MET A 281 24.60 -12.97 4.20
C MET A 281 23.12 -12.67 3.98
N LEU A 282 22.68 -12.63 2.72
CA LEU A 282 21.26 -12.54 2.37
C LEU A 282 20.77 -13.82 1.70
N VAL A 283 19.59 -14.30 2.11
CA VAL A 283 18.87 -15.38 1.44
C VAL A 283 17.58 -14.80 0.87
N LEU A 284 17.54 -14.65 -0.45
CA LEU A 284 16.44 -14.06 -1.19
C LEU A 284 15.57 -15.18 -1.76
N VAL A 285 14.29 -15.24 -1.36
CA VAL A 285 13.36 -16.28 -1.84
C VAL A 285 12.25 -15.64 -2.65
N ALA A 286 12.23 -15.89 -3.96
CA ALA A 286 11.26 -15.33 -4.90
C ALA A 286 10.39 -16.41 -5.57
N GLY A 287 9.17 -16.02 -5.93
CA GLY A 287 8.25 -16.84 -6.74
C GLY A 287 7.68 -16.04 -7.91
N GLY A 288 7.85 -16.53 -9.14
CA GLY A 288 7.39 -15.88 -10.37
C GLY A 288 7.88 -14.43 -10.48
N ILE A 289 6.95 -13.49 -10.70
CA ILE A 289 7.24 -12.05 -10.79
C ILE A 289 7.69 -11.42 -9.46
N GLY A 290 7.63 -12.15 -8.34
CA GLY A 290 8.19 -11.71 -7.06
C GLY A 290 9.71 -11.50 -7.06
N ILE A 291 10.39 -11.80 -8.17
CA ILE A 291 11.81 -11.47 -8.40
C ILE A 291 12.05 -9.96 -8.56
N SER A 292 11.06 -9.17 -9.00
CA SER A 292 11.20 -7.75 -9.31
C SER A 292 11.90 -6.89 -8.23
N PRO A 293 11.53 -6.94 -6.94
CA PRO A 293 12.24 -6.18 -5.91
C PRO A 293 13.69 -6.66 -5.72
N PHE A 294 13.99 -7.94 -5.97
CA PHE A 294 15.36 -8.47 -5.89
C PHE A 294 16.21 -8.07 -7.10
N VAL A 295 15.60 -7.86 -8.27
CA VAL A 295 16.29 -7.23 -9.40
C VAL A 295 16.81 -5.84 -8.99
N ALA A 296 15.95 -5.01 -8.38
CA ALA A 296 16.37 -3.70 -7.86
C ALA A 296 17.47 -3.81 -6.79
N LEU A 297 17.32 -4.75 -5.85
CA LEU A 297 18.30 -4.99 -4.78
C LEU A 297 19.66 -5.42 -5.32
N LEU A 298 19.71 -6.38 -6.23
CA LEU A 298 20.97 -6.88 -6.79
C LEU A 298 21.67 -5.80 -7.61
N ARG A 299 20.93 -5.02 -8.40
CA ARG A 299 21.48 -3.85 -9.12
C ARG A 299 22.03 -2.80 -8.15
N ASP A 300 21.31 -2.50 -7.07
CA ASP A 300 21.76 -1.58 -6.01
C ASP A 300 23.06 -2.08 -5.37
N LEU A 301 23.12 -3.35 -4.96
CA LEU A 301 24.34 -3.95 -4.38
C LEU A 301 25.53 -3.88 -5.34
N LEU A 302 25.36 -4.27 -6.59
CA LEU A 302 26.43 -4.20 -7.60
C LEU A 302 26.97 -2.78 -7.77
N GLN A 303 26.09 -1.78 -7.79
CA GLN A 303 26.50 -0.38 -7.89
C GLN A 303 27.18 0.13 -6.61
N ARG A 304 26.79 -0.34 -5.43
CA ARG A 304 27.47 -0.03 -4.17
C ARG A 304 28.87 -0.63 -4.10
N TYR A 305 29.03 -1.87 -4.58
CA TYR A 305 30.32 -2.54 -4.73
C TYR A 305 31.22 -1.80 -5.71
N GLN A 306 30.67 -1.37 -6.85
CA GLN A 306 31.41 -0.57 -7.81
C GLN A 306 31.89 0.76 -7.22
N ARG A 307 31.08 1.37 -6.35
CA ARG A 307 31.43 2.62 -5.63
C ARG A 307 32.32 2.40 -4.39
N GLY A 308 32.66 1.16 -4.04
CA GLY A 308 33.49 0.87 -2.86
C GLY A 308 32.85 1.25 -1.52
N GLN A 309 31.52 1.17 -1.40
CA GLN A 309 30.87 1.43 -0.12
C GLN A 309 31.23 0.35 0.92
N PRO A 310 31.45 0.72 2.19
CA PRO A 310 31.71 -0.24 3.26
C PRO A 310 30.40 -0.94 3.72
N ASN A 311 30.55 -2.04 4.47
CA ASN A 311 29.46 -2.80 5.10
C ASN A 311 28.42 -3.33 4.10
N LEU A 312 28.89 -4.00 3.05
CA LEU A 312 28.03 -4.65 2.05
C LEU A 312 27.90 -6.15 2.35
N PRO A 313 26.74 -6.76 2.07
CA PRO A 313 26.55 -8.21 2.19
C PRO A 313 27.52 -8.97 1.29
N SER A 314 28.39 -9.79 1.87
CA SER A 314 29.45 -10.53 1.16
C SER A 314 28.91 -11.74 0.39
N THR A 315 27.76 -12.28 0.79
CA THR A 315 27.16 -13.46 0.15
C THR A 315 25.65 -13.28 -0.03
N VAL A 316 25.16 -13.59 -1.23
CA VAL A 316 23.73 -13.56 -1.55
C VAL A 316 23.32 -14.86 -2.23
N TYR A 317 22.38 -15.56 -1.60
CA TYR A 317 21.71 -16.73 -2.15
C TYR A 317 20.35 -16.32 -2.69
N LEU A 318 20.13 -16.47 -4.00
CA LEU A 318 18.84 -16.24 -4.62
C LEU A 318 18.19 -17.58 -4.96
N ILE A 319 17.11 -17.91 -4.25
CA ILE A 319 16.27 -19.08 -4.51
C ILE A 319 15.02 -18.59 -5.23
N TRP A 320 14.89 -18.95 -6.51
CA TRP A 320 13.81 -18.44 -7.34
C TRP A 320 13.02 -19.56 -7.99
N ALA A 321 11.72 -19.60 -7.73
CA ALA A 321 10.81 -20.58 -8.34
C ALA A 321 9.93 -19.93 -9.41
N VAL A 322 9.94 -20.46 -10.63
CA VAL A 322 9.13 -20.03 -11.77
C VAL A 322 8.26 -21.17 -12.29
N GLN A 323 7.22 -20.84 -13.05
CA GLN A 323 6.39 -21.87 -13.66
C GLN A 323 7.03 -22.41 -14.94
N LYS A 324 7.52 -21.51 -15.80
CA LYS A 324 8.12 -21.82 -17.10
C LYS A 324 9.56 -21.32 -17.20
N SER A 325 10.39 -21.96 -18.03
CA SER A 325 11.79 -21.56 -18.23
C SER A 325 11.95 -20.21 -18.92
N GLU A 326 11.00 -19.80 -19.77
CA GLU A 326 10.97 -18.47 -20.41
C GLU A 326 11.07 -17.32 -19.39
N GLU A 327 10.53 -17.52 -18.19
CA GLU A 327 10.57 -16.51 -17.13
C GLU A 327 11.99 -16.24 -16.64
N LEU A 328 12.91 -17.19 -16.76
CA LEU A 328 14.30 -17.07 -16.31
C LEU A 328 15.06 -15.93 -16.99
N GLN A 329 14.59 -15.49 -18.17
CA GLN A 329 15.12 -14.34 -18.89
C GLN A 329 15.03 -13.03 -18.10
N LEU A 330 14.15 -12.94 -17.07
CA LEU A 330 14.08 -11.76 -16.20
C LEU A 330 15.39 -11.49 -15.44
N LEU A 331 16.24 -12.50 -15.24
CA LEU A 331 17.57 -12.28 -14.66
C LEU A 331 18.53 -11.56 -15.62
N GLY A 332 18.29 -11.64 -16.94
CA GLY A 332 19.01 -10.83 -17.93
C GLY A 332 18.77 -9.33 -17.80
N LEU A 333 17.80 -8.89 -16.98
CA LEU A 333 17.62 -7.47 -16.64
C LEU A 333 18.70 -6.95 -15.67
N ILE A 334 19.60 -7.81 -15.18
CA ILE A 334 20.72 -7.44 -14.31
C ILE A 334 22.03 -7.61 -15.12
N PRO A 335 22.53 -6.55 -15.77
CA PRO A 335 23.80 -6.59 -16.50
C PRO A 335 24.97 -6.46 -15.51
N ALA A 336 25.26 -7.55 -14.79
CA ALA A 336 26.15 -7.52 -13.64
C ALA A 336 27.60 -7.17 -13.99
N SER A 337 28.15 -7.73 -15.08
CA SER A 337 29.48 -7.40 -15.59
C SER A 337 29.57 -5.96 -16.09
N THR A 338 28.51 -5.44 -16.71
CA THR A 338 28.46 -4.04 -17.15
C THR A 338 28.46 -3.07 -15.96
N ILE A 339 27.73 -3.42 -14.89
CA ILE A 339 27.62 -2.56 -13.70
C ILE A 339 28.90 -2.63 -12.84
N CYS A 340 29.42 -3.84 -12.63
CA CYS A 340 30.62 -4.06 -11.82
C CYS A 340 31.41 -5.23 -12.43
N PRO A 341 32.40 -4.96 -13.31
CA PRO A 341 33.14 -6.01 -14.01
C PRO A 341 33.77 -7.05 -13.07
N ASP A 342 34.27 -6.60 -11.93
CA ASP A 342 34.95 -7.43 -10.93
C ASP A 342 34.01 -7.95 -9.81
N TYR A 343 32.69 -7.96 -10.03
CA TYR A 343 31.74 -8.32 -8.96
C TYR A 343 32.02 -9.70 -8.36
N LYS A 344 32.43 -10.67 -9.18
CA LYS A 344 32.73 -12.06 -8.74
C LYS A 344 33.87 -12.15 -7.72
N LEU A 345 34.78 -11.16 -7.70
CA LEU A 345 35.88 -11.10 -6.72
C LEU A 345 35.47 -10.43 -5.41
N LYS A 346 34.42 -9.60 -5.46
CA LYS A 346 33.99 -8.74 -4.34
C LYS A 346 32.76 -9.29 -3.62
N PHE A 347 31.98 -10.13 -4.28
CA PHE A 347 30.63 -10.50 -3.90
C PHE A 347 30.29 -11.90 -4.41
N ASN A 348 29.90 -12.80 -3.50
CA ASN A 348 29.45 -14.15 -3.89
C ASN A 348 27.93 -14.14 -4.16
N LEU A 349 27.53 -14.29 -5.42
CA LEU A 349 26.14 -14.42 -5.83
C LEU A 349 25.85 -15.83 -6.32
N GLU A 350 24.99 -16.55 -5.59
CA GLU A 350 24.58 -17.91 -5.96
C GLU A 350 23.09 -17.94 -6.28
N VAL A 351 22.76 -18.28 -7.52
CA VAL A 351 21.37 -18.30 -8.02
C VAL A 351 20.92 -19.74 -8.22
N HIS A 352 19.87 -20.14 -7.49
CA HIS A 352 19.18 -21.41 -7.62
C HIS A 352 17.80 -21.20 -8.24
N ALA A 353 17.64 -21.62 -9.50
CA ALA A 353 16.40 -21.49 -10.24
C ALA A 353 15.63 -22.80 -10.26
N PHE A 354 14.35 -22.77 -9.90
CA PHE A 354 13.45 -23.93 -9.89
C PHE A 354 12.31 -23.72 -10.89
N VAL A 355 12.32 -24.47 -11.99
CA VAL A 355 11.24 -24.47 -12.99
C VAL A 355 10.24 -25.56 -12.62
N THR A 356 9.04 -25.15 -12.23
CA THR A 356 8.10 -26.04 -11.53
C THR A 356 7.09 -26.76 -12.43
N ARG A 357 6.86 -26.32 -13.67
CA ARG A 357 5.92 -26.98 -14.61
C ARG A 357 6.59 -27.72 -15.76
N GLU A 358 7.82 -27.37 -16.11
CA GLU A 358 8.57 -28.02 -17.17
C GLU A 358 9.54 -29.04 -16.56
N THR A 359 9.59 -30.24 -17.13
CA THR A 359 10.41 -31.37 -16.64
C THR A 359 11.77 -31.47 -17.30
N SER A 360 12.00 -30.75 -18.39
CA SER A 360 13.28 -30.70 -19.10
C SER A 360 13.50 -29.31 -19.73
N PRO A 361 14.75 -28.87 -19.91
CA PRO A 361 15.04 -27.67 -20.69
C PRO A 361 14.50 -27.84 -22.11
N PHE A 362 13.94 -26.76 -22.66
CA PHE A 362 13.35 -26.74 -23.99
C PHE A 362 14.38 -27.19 -25.04
N SER A 363 14.15 -28.34 -25.67
CA SER A 363 14.95 -28.84 -26.79
C SER A 363 14.55 -28.05 -28.04
N LEU A 364 15.46 -27.27 -28.60
CA LEU A 364 15.35 -26.67 -29.94
C LEU A 364 15.44 -27.77 -31.02
N GLU A 365 14.55 -28.76 -30.98
CA GLU A 365 14.35 -29.75 -32.05
C GLU A 365 12.85 -29.99 -32.22
N ARG A 366 12.15 -28.94 -32.65
CA ARG A 366 10.95 -29.11 -33.46
C ARG A 366 10.99 -28.03 -34.52
N GLY A 367 11.39 -28.46 -35.71
CA GLY A 367 11.59 -27.59 -36.86
C GLY A 367 10.35 -26.76 -37.17
N SER A 368 10.59 -25.57 -37.73
CA SER A 368 9.79 -24.93 -38.78
C SER A 368 8.32 -25.38 -38.89
N GLU A 369 7.57 -25.23 -37.82
CA GLU A 369 6.14 -25.03 -37.91
C GLU A 369 5.91 -23.75 -37.14
N THR A 370 5.56 -22.71 -37.88
CA THR A 370 4.96 -21.49 -37.37
C THR A 370 3.75 -21.91 -36.54
N SER A 371 3.97 -22.20 -35.26
CA SER A 371 2.91 -22.31 -34.29
C SER A 371 2.40 -20.89 -34.12
N ASP A 372 1.40 -20.56 -34.93
CA ASP A 372 0.53 -19.41 -34.77
C ASP A 372 0.25 -19.27 -33.28
N LEU A 373 0.91 -18.29 -32.65
CA LEU A 373 0.59 -17.83 -31.33
C LEU A 373 -0.91 -17.66 -31.37
N HIS A 374 -1.64 -18.44 -30.55
CA HIS A 374 -3.08 -18.30 -30.42
C HIS A 374 -3.39 -16.83 -30.23
N GLN A 375 -3.78 -16.25 -31.36
CA GLN A 375 -4.35 -14.95 -31.49
C GLN A 375 -5.59 -15.05 -30.63
N HIS A 376 -5.51 -14.49 -29.42
CA HIS A 376 -6.72 -14.16 -28.71
C HIS A 376 -7.40 -13.07 -29.52
N ASP A 377 -8.17 -13.51 -30.52
CA ASP A 377 -9.21 -12.78 -31.24
C ASP A 377 -10.35 -12.46 -30.27
N ARG A 378 -10.02 -11.71 -29.22
CA ARG A 378 -10.95 -10.92 -28.43
C ARG A 378 -10.53 -9.47 -28.37
N PHE A 379 -9.88 -8.99 -29.42
CA PHE A 379 -9.67 -7.56 -29.61
C PHE A 379 -10.96 -6.92 -30.16
N LYS A 380 -11.97 -6.73 -29.29
CA LYS A 380 -12.95 -5.67 -29.50
C LYS A 380 -12.42 -4.44 -28.79
N MET A 381 -11.64 -3.64 -29.50
CA MET A 381 -11.36 -2.27 -29.05
C MET A 381 -12.67 -1.51 -28.96
N PRO A 382 -13.07 -1.01 -27.79
CA PRO A 382 -14.09 0.03 -27.74
C PRO A 382 -13.50 1.22 -28.52
N ARG A 383 -14.21 1.72 -29.54
CA ARG A 383 -13.84 2.95 -30.29
C ARG A 383 -13.46 4.13 -29.37
N ILE A 384 -13.94 4.11 -28.13
CA ILE A 384 -13.69 5.08 -27.06
C ILE A 384 -12.21 5.07 -26.59
N LEU A 385 -11.51 3.93 -26.58
CA LEU A 385 -10.12 3.87 -26.09
C LEU A 385 -9.14 4.53 -27.08
N ALA A 386 -9.38 4.39 -28.38
CA ALA A 386 -8.56 5.02 -29.42
C ALA A 386 -8.65 6.55 -29.39
N SER A 387 -9.83 7.10 -29.08
CA SER A 387 -10.04 8.56 -28.96
C SER A 387 -9.48 9.18 -27.68
N LEU A 388 -9.16 8.38 -26.65
CA LEU A 388 -8.62 8.88 -25.37
C LEU A 388 -7.09 9.05 -25.39
N ILE A 389 -6.40 8.45 -26.37
CA ILE A 389 -4.93 8.51 -26.53
C ILE A 389 -4.48 9.88 -27.10
N ASP A 390 -5.40 10.74 -27.52
CA ASP A 390 -5.11 12.03 -28.17
C ASP A 390 -5.15 13.24 -27.22
N ALA A 391 -5.34 13.02 -25.91
CA ALA A 391 -5.29 14.10 -24.94
C ALA A 391 -3.82 14.40 -24.55
N GLU A 392 -3.27 15.46 -25.13
CA GLU A 392 -1.97 16.02 -24.77
C GLU A 392 -2.05 16.69 -23.38
N ALA A 393 -2.15 15.87 -22.33
CA ALA A 393 -2.09 16.33 -20.96
C ALA A 393 -0.67 16.81 -20.64
N SER A 394 -0.55 17.89 -19.87
CA SER A 394 0.74 18.36 -19.35
C SER A 394 1.35 17.26 -18.47
N LYS A 395 2.38 16.59 -19.00
CA LYS A 395 3.09 15.50 -18.31
C LYS A 395 4.08 16.10 -17.32
N HIS A 396 4.13 15.53 -16.12
CA HIS A 396 5.05 15.93 -15.08
C HIS A 396 5.83 14.71 -14.59
N PRO A 397 7.10 14.88 -14.18
CA PRO A 397 7.79 13.81 -13.47
C PRO A 397 7.06 13.53 -12.15
N MET A 398 7.13 12.27 -11.66
CA MET A 398 6.59 11.92 -10.35
C MET A 398 7.10 12.91 -9.27
N SER A 399 6.18 13.44 -8.46
CA SER A 399 6.49 14.25 -7.28
C SER A 399 6.06 13.50 -6.00
N ILE A 400 6.78 13.71 -4.90
CA ILE A 400 6.45 13.10 -3.60
C ILE A 400 5.69 14.10 -2.73
N VAL A 401 4.37 14.16 -2.88
CA VAL A 401 3.49 14.92 -1.96
C VAL A 401 2.94 14.01 -0.84
N ALA A 402 2.78 12.71 -1.10
CA ALA A 402 2.45 11.69 -0.11
C ALA A 402 3.49 10.55 -0.15
N GLY A 403 3.79 9.94 1.01
CA GLY A 403 4.83 8.91 1.13
C GLY A 403 6.17 9.47 1.62
N ALA A 404 7.29 9.01 1.03
CA ALA A 404 8.69 9.35 1.38
C ALA A 404 9.07 10.85 1.24
N GLY A 405 8.09 11.76 1.26
CA GLY A 405 8.26 13.21 1.14
C GLY A 405 8.96 13.80 2.35
N ASN A 406 9.27 15.09 2.32
CA ASN A 406 9.98 15.72 3.43
C ASN A 406 9.08 15.75 4.69
N ASN A 407 9.54 15.15 5.78
CA ASN A 407 8.82 15.09 7.06
C ASN A 407 8.40 16.48 7.56
N MET A 408 9.17 17.52 7.26
CA MET A 408 8.82 18.90 7.62
C MET A 408 7.51 19.35 6.95
N TRP A 409 7.36 19.13 5.64
CA TRP A 409 6.16 19.54 4.89
C TRP A 409 4.93 18.74 5.30
N ILE A 410 5.09 17.44 5.55
CA ILE A 410 3.98 16.60 6.02
C ILE A 410 3.54 17.05 7.42
N THR A 411 4.49 17.38 8.31
CA THR A 411 4.21 17.92 9.65
C THR A 411 3.51 19.28 9.55
N ALA A 412 3.95 20.16 8.65
CA ALA A 412 3.30 21.44 8.40
C ALA A 412 1.85 21.26 7.89
N CYS A 413 1.61 20.32 6.98
CA CYS A 413 0.26 19.98 6.51
C CYS A 413 -0.63 19.49 7.67
N PHE A 414 -0.10 18.65 8.55
CA PHE A 414 -0.81 18.15 9.74
C PHE A 414 -1.19 19.30 10.67
N LEU A 415 -0.24 20.15 11.05
CA LEU A 415 -0.47 21.28 11.96
C LEU A 415 -1.45 22.30 11.38
N ALA A 416 -1.29 22.65 10.10
CA ALA A 416 -2.19 23.58 9.41
C ALA A 416 -3.62 23.00 9.31
N SER A 417 -3.75 21.71 9.00
CA SER A 417 -5.07 21.06 8.93
C SER A 417 -5.75 20.99 10.30
N LEU A 418 -4.97 20.75 11.37
CA LEU A 418 -5.48 20.70 12.74
C LEU A 418 -5.95 22.09 13.21
N LEU A 419 -5.15 23.13 12.95
CA LEU A 419 -5.52 24.51 13.24
C LEU A 419 -6.76 24.93 12.44
N GLY A 420 -6.80 24.60 11.15
CA GLY A 420 -7.95 24.85 10.28
C GLY A 420 -9.23 24.19 10.80
N TYR A 421 -9.14 22.93 11.24
CA TYR A 421 -10.25 22.25 11.90
C TYR A 421 -10.76 23.01 13.14
N ILE A 422 -9.84 23.40 14.04
CA ILE A 422 -10.21 24.13 15.28
C ILE A 422 -10.91 25.45 14.94
N ILE A 423 -10.39 26.21 13.99
CA ILE A 423 -10.97 27.49 13.57
C ILE A 423 -12.37 27.27 12.97
N VAL A 424 -12.52 26.37 11.99
CA VAL A 424 -13.81 26.13 11.33
C VAL A 424 -14.84 25.60 12.33
N TYR A 425 -14.44 24.68 13.22
CA TYR A 425 -15.31 24.17 14.27
C TYR A 425 -15.74 25.27 15.25
N LEU A 426 -14.83 26.16 15.65
CA LEU A 426 -15.15 27.30 16.51
C LEU A 426 -16.12 28.26 15.80
N LEU A 427 -15.90 28.57 14.53
CA LEU A 427 -16.78 29.44 13.75
C LEU A 427 -18.19 28.84 13.64
N ILE A 428 -18.32 27.54 13.34
CA ILE A 428 -19.64 26.88 13.30
C ILE A 428 -20.31 26.96 14.68
N ASN A 429 -19.57 26.72 15.77
CA ASN A 429 -20.15 26.80 17.11
C ASN A 429 -20.61 28.23 17.47
N LEU A 430 -19.79 29.25 17.19
CA LEU A 430 -20.09 30.64 17.52
C LEU A 430 -21.21 31.24 16.66
N PHE A 431 -21.25 30.92 15.37
CA PHE A 431 -22.18 31.57 14.42
C PHE A 431 -23.43 30.75 14.12
N ILE A 432 -23.41 29.43 14.33
CA ILE A 432 -24.55 28.55 14.00
C ILE A 432 -25.13 27.94 15.27
N VAL A 433 -24.31 27.25 16.07
CA VAL A 433 -24.80 26.47 17.22
C VAL A 433 -25.30 27.36 18.35
N GLN A 434 -24.46 28.26 18.86
CA GLN A 434 -24.82 29.12 20.00
C GLN A 434 -26.01 30.06 19.70
N PRO A 435 -26.08 30.75 18.54
CA PRO A 435 -27.22 31.63 18.25
C PRO A 435 -28.54 30.85 18.11
N PHE A 436 -28.49 29.63 17.54
CA PHE A 436 -29.67 28.76 17.44
C PHE A 436 -30.19 28.35 18.82
N GLU A 437 -29.29 27.89 19.70
CA GLU A 437 -29.66 27.48 21.05
C GLU A 437 -30.19 28.66 21.89
N GLN A 438 -29.55 29.83 21.78
CA GLN A 438 -30.02 31.04 22.47
C GLN A 438 -31.38 31.53 21.95
N GLY A 439 -31.61 31.46 20.63
CA GLY A 439 -32.90 31.80 20.02
C GLY A 439 -34.01 30.87 20.52
N SER A 440 -33.76 29.56 20.52
CA SER A 440 -34.77 28.61 20.95
C SER A 440 -35.08 28.66 22.45
N VAL A 441 -34.13 29.06 23.31
CA VAL A 441 -34.39 29.31 24.73
C VAL A 441 -35.29 30.54 24.91
N LYS A 442 -35.11 31.60 24.11
CA LYS A 442 -35.95 32.80 24.14
C LYS A 442 -37.39 32.54 23.70
N ASP A 443 -37.59 31.62 22.75
CA ASP A 443 -38.91 31.23 22.24
C ASP A 443 -39.68 30.27 23.18
N GLY A 444 -39.13 29.96 24.36
CA GLY A 444 -39.78 29.07 25.34
C GLY A 444 -39.82 27.59 24.92
N ASN A 445 -39.11 27.21 23.85
CA ASN A 445 -39.09 25.85 23.35
C ASN A 445 -38.02 25.01 24.06
N SER A 446 -38.42 24.20 25.03
CA SER A 446 -37.53 23.33 25.83
C SER A 446 -36.84 22.21 25.02
N SER A 447 -37.17 22.04 23.73
CA SER A 447 -36.50 21.10 22.81
C SER A 447 -35.39 21.72 21.95
N GLY A 448 -35.08 22.99 22.15
CA GLY A 448 -34.27 23.87 21.32
C GLY A 448 -32.80 23.58 21.04
N SER A 449 -32.35 22.35 21.24
CA SER A 449 -30.97 21.94 20.94
C SER A 449 -30.84 21.44 19.51
N ILE A 450 -29.68 21.62 18.90
CA ILE A 450 -29.42 21.03 17.59
C ILE A 450 -29.39 19.49 17.73
N PRO A 451 -30.02 18.73 16.80
CA PRO A 451 -29.95 17.27 16.81
C PRO A 451 -28.50 16.75 16.84
N ARG A 452 -28.25 15.69 17.61
CA ARG A 452 -26.89 15.15 17.85
C ARG A 452 -26.17 14.69 16.58
N TRP A 453 -26.94 14.20 15.61
CA TRP A 453 -26.39 13.77 14.32
C TRP A 453 -25.94 14.96 13.47
N ILE A 454 -26.56 16.14 13.62
CA ILE A 454 -26.15 17.37 12.94
C ILE A 454 -24.85 17.91 13.54
N THR A 455 -24.71 17.91 14.87
CA THR A 455 -23.44 18.34 15.50
C THR A 455 -22.29 17.42 15.09
N GLY A 456 -22.53 16.10 15.01
CA GLY A 456 -21.56 15.15 14.45
C GLY A 456 -21.16 15.46 13.00
N LEU A 457 -22.12 15.84 12.14
CA LEU A 457 -21.82 16.28 10.77
C LEU A 457 -20.95 17.54 10.75
N PHE A 458 -21.25 18.52 11.59
CA PHE A 458 -20.44 19.74 11.69
C PHE A 458 -18.98 19.45 12.07
N SER A 459 -18.73 18.48 12.96
CA SER A 459 -17.37 18.04 13.29
C SER A 459 -16.66 17.42 12.07
N VAL A 460 -17.34 16.52 11.34
CA VAL A 460 -16.78 15.88 10.13
C VAL A 460 -16.51 16.90 9.02
N ILE A 461 -17.45 17.82 8.78
CA ILE A 461 -17.31 18.89 7.78
C ILE A 461 -16.16 19.82 8.15
N SER A 462 -16.08 20.26 9.41
CA SER A 462 -14.97 21.08 9.91
C SER A 462 -13.61 20.43 9.67
N MET A 463 -13.52 19.11 9.89
CA MET A 463 -12.29 18.35 9.66
C MET A 463 -11.93 18.31 8.17
N ILE A 464 -12.89 18.00 7.30
CA ILE A 464 -12.65 17.97 5.85
C ILE A 464 -12.23 19.35 5.33
N LEU A 465 -12.92 20.42 5.75
CA LEU A 465 -12.59 21.79 5.37
C LEU A 465 -11.20 22.20 5.88
N GLY A 466 -10.87 21.87 7.13
CA GLY A 466 -9.54 22.12 7.69
C GLY A 466 -8.43 21.44 6.88
N VAL A 467 -8.61 20.18 6.52
CA VAL A 467 -7.65 19.43 5.68
C VAL A 467 -7.54 20.01 4.27
N VAL A 468 -8.67 20.24 3.60
CA VAL A 468 -8.70 20.67 2.20
C VAL A 468 -8.22 22.11 2.03
N ILE A 469 -8.68 23.04 2.88
CA ILE A 469 -8.38 24.47 2.77
C ILE A 469 -6.99 24.75 3.35
N CYS A 470 -6.79 24.49 4.65
CA CYS A 470 -5.53 24.84 5.31
C CYS A 470 -4.41 23.88 4.92
N GLY A 471 -4.66 22.56 4.93
CA GLY A 471 -3.69 21.57 4.45
C GLY A 471 -3.39 21.74 2.96
N GLY A 472 -4.40 21.99 2.13
CA GLY A 472 -4.24 22.24 0.69
C GLY A 472 -3.43 23.49 0.37
N SER A 473 -3.55 24.55 1.18
CA SER A 473 -2.70 25.75 1.07
C SER A 473 -1.22 25.41 1.25
N VAL A 474 -0.89 24.59 2.25
CA VAL A 474 0.50 24.16 2.51
C VAL A 474 1.03 23.28 1.37
N VAL A 475 0.21 22.35 0.87
CA VAL A 475 0.59 21.51 -0.29
C VAL A 475 0.82 22.36 -1.55
N SER A 476 -0.02 23.38 -1.77
CA SER A 476 0.14 24.30 -2.90
C SER A 476 1.44 25.10 -2.79
N LEU A 477 1.75 25.61 -1.60
CA LEU A 477 3.01 26.29 -1.32
C LEU A 477 4.23 25.36 -1.52
N TRP A 478 4.14 24.11 -1.04
CA TRP A 478 5.17 23.11 -1.22
C TRP A 478 5.44 22.85 -2.71
N ASN A 479 4.39 22.61 -3.50
CA ASN A 479 4.52 22.40 -4.95
C ASN A 479 5.09 23.63 -5.66
N PHE A 480 4.68 24.83 -5.26
CA PHE A 480 5.17 26.08 -5.83
C PHE A 480 6.67 26.27 -5.58
N LEU A 481 7.12 26.13 -4.33
CA LEU A 481 8.53 26.23 -3.97
C LEU A 481 9.38 25.13 -4.61
N GLY A 482 8.83 23.91 -4.73
CA GLY A 482 9.50 22.81 -5.41
C GLY A 482 9.76 23.10 -6.89
N ARG A 483 8.79 23.72 -7.59
CA ARG A 483 8.94 24.12 -8.99
C ARG A 483 9.98 25.23 -9.17
N LEU A 484 10.00 26.22 -8.26
CA LEU A 484 11.01 27.27 -8.29
C LEU A 484 12.42 26.69 -8.16
N HIS A 485 12.63 25.79 -7.20
CA HIS A 485 13.93 25.16 -7.00
C HIS A 485 14.38 24.33 -8.23
N GLN A 486 13.48 23.56 -8.82
CA GLN A 486 13.79 22.77 -10.02
C GLN A 486 14.16 23.65 -11.22
N ASN A 487 13.45 24.77 -11.44
CA ASN A 487 13.77 25.70 -12.53
C ASN A 487 15.13 26.37 -12.33
N THR A 488 15.47 26.75 -11.10
CA THR A 488 16.79 27.35 -10.79
C THR A 488 17.92 26.33 -10.94
N SER A 489 17.75 25.10 -10.45
CA SER A 489 18.76 24.04 -10.59
C SER A 489 18.91 23.53 -12.03
N GLY A 490 17.82 23.47 -12.80
CA GLY A 490 17.85 23.11 -14.22
C GLY A 490 18.65 24.13 -15.06
N ALA A 491 18.46 25.42 -14.80
CA ALA A 491 19.23 26.48 -15.47
C ALA A 491 20.73 26.48 -15.11
N VAL A 492 21.10 26.02 -13.90
CA VAL A 492 22.50 25.90 -13.48
C VAL A 492 23.19 24.68 -14.11
N GLU A 493 22.51 23.55 -14.22
CA GLU A 493 23.09 22.34 -14.81
C GLU A 493 23.15 22.36 -16.35
N GLU A 494 22.21 23.01 -17.03
CA GLU A 494 22.27 23.16 -18.50
C GLU A 494 23.54 23.93 -18.92
N ASN A 495 23.98 24.88 -18.08
CA ASN A 495 25.26 25.58 -18.24
C ASN A 495 26.50 24.71 -17.93
N VAL A 496 26.37 23.62 -17.16
CA VAL A 496 27.46 22.67 -16.85
C VAL A 496 27.52 21.54 -17.89
N HIS A 497 26.38 21.14 -18.46
CA HIS A 497 26.30 20.09 -19.48
C HIS A 497 26.73 20.55 -20.88
N LEU A 498 26.64 21.87 -21.16
CA LEU A 498 27.20 22.51 -22.36
C LEU A 498 28.74 22.55 -22.38
N LEU A 499 29.40 22.23 -21.26
CA LEU A 499 30.86 22.09 -21.16
C LEU A 499 31.34 20.62 -21.21
N SER A 500 30.44 19.64 -21.33
CA SER A 500 30.79 18.22 -21.20
C SER A 500 30.08 17.28 -22.19
N THR A 501 29.56 17.80 -23.32
CA THR A 501 28.90 16.98 -24.34
C THR A 501 29.72 16.88 -25.63
N SER A 502 30.79 16.08 -25.57
CA SER A 502 31.18 15.22 -26.69
C SER A 502 31.27 13.80 -26.14
N ASP A 503 30.16 13.07 -26.15
CA ASP A 503 30.16 11.60 -26.24
C ASP A 503 28.72 11.18 -26.52
N ASN A 504 28.51 10.84 -27.79
CA ASN A 504 27.26 10.42 -28.37
C ASN A 504 27.35 8.90 -28.49
N ASP A 505 26.70 8.15 -27.59
CA ASP A 505 26.74 6.70 -27.64
C ASP A 505 25.34 6.12 -27.90
N GLY A 506 25.04 6.00 -29.19
CA GLY A 506 24.02 5.10 -29.69
C GLY A 506 24.60 3.71 -29.80
N THR A 507 24.51 2.92 -28.74
CA THR A 507 24.91 1.51 -28.77
C THR A 507 23.73 0.64 -29.20
N ALA A 508 23.79 0.22 -30.47
CA ALA A 508 23.08 -0.96 -30.93
C ALA A 508 23.58 -2.17 -30.12
N PHE A 509 22.65 -2.91 -29.53
CA PHE A 509 22.95 -4.17 -28.83
C PHE A 509 23.53 -5.19 -29.83
N THR A 510 24.83 -5.44 -29.75
CA THR A 510 25.47 -6.62 -30.33
C THR A 510 25.44 -7.76 -29.32
N ASP A 511 25.07 -8.94 -29.81
CA ASP A 511 24.68 -10.14 -29.05
C ASP A 511 25.89 -10.97 -28.59
N GLU A 512 26.92 -10.33 -28.00
CA GLU A 512 28.14 -11.02 -27.56
C GLU A 512 28.36 -10.90 -26.04
N CYS A 513 28.33 -12.08 -25.39
CA CYS A 513 28.50 -12.37 -23.97
C CYS A 513 27.32 -11.97 -23.06
N ALA A 514 26.21 -12.72 -23.16
CA ALA A 514 25.17 -12.68 -22.14
C ALA A 514 25.76 -13.00 -20.75
N ASP A 515 25.67 -12.04 -19.83
CA ASP A 515 25.97 -12.23 -18.41
C ASP A 515 25.13 -13.39 -17.86
N ARG A 516 25.71 -14.59 -17.81
CA ARG A 516 25.04 -15.77 -17.25
C ARG A 516 25.17 -15.73 -15.73
N LEU A 517 24.32 -14.91 -15.10
CA LEU A 517 24.07 -14.97 -13.65
C LEU A 517 23.49 -16.32 -13.22
N LEU A 518 22.85 -17.01 -14.15
CA LEU A 518 22.37 -18.37 -14.00
C LEU A 518 23.45 -19.35 -14.43
N ASP A 519 23.90 -20.17 -13.48
CA ASP A 519 24.62 -21.39 -13.80
C ASP A 519 23.61 -22.48 -14.22
N PRO A 520 23.76 -23.10 -15.40
CA PRO A 520 22.92 -24.23 -15.81
C PRO A 520 22.88 -25.36 -14.78
N SER A 521 23.96 -25.59 -14.03
CA SER A 521 24.03 -26.61 -12.98
C SER A 521 23.11 -26.32 -11.78
N ASN A 522 22.77 -25.05 -11.55
CA ASN A 522 21.87 -24.60 -10.49
C ASN A 522 20.44 -24.30 -11.00
N THR A 523 20.08 -24.87 -12.15
CA THR A 523 18.72 -24.80 -12.71
C THR A 523 18.03 -26.16 -12.62
N TYR A 524 16.96 -26.24 -11.83
CA TYR A 524 16.26 -27.48 -11.50
C TYR A 524 14.88 -27.52 -12.18
N PHE A 525 14.65 -28.48 -13.07
CA PHE A 525 13.38 -28.67 -13.79
C PHE A 525 12.48 -29.70 -13.11
N GLY A 526 11.18 -29.45 -13.03
CA GLY A 526 10.18 -30.35 -12.44
C GLY A 526 10.20 -30.42 -10.91
N HIS A 527 11.08 -29.64 -10.26
CA HIS A 527 11.28 -29.66 -8.82
C HIS A 527 10.78 -28.37 -8.17
N ARG A 528 10.35 -28.48 -6.90
CA ARG A 528 10.06 -27.31 -6.05
C ARG A 528 11.20 -27.14 -5.05
N PRO A 529 11.55 -25.90 -4.67
CA PRO A 529 12.56 -25.68 -3.65
C PRO A 529 12.14 -26.35 -2.33
N ASN A 530 12.98 -27.21 -1.79
CA ASN A 530 12.73 -27.87 -0.51
C ASN A 530 13.05 -26.93 0.65
N LEU A 531 12.12 -26.00 0.94
CA LEU A 531 12.26 -25.05 2.03
C LEU A 531 12.05 -25.67 3.43
N ARG A 532 11.60 -26.94 3.50
CA ARG A 532 11.30 -27.61 4.77
C ARG A 532 12.57 -27.87 5.58
N GLY A 533 13.64 -28.31 4.91
CA GLY A 533 14.96 -28.48 5.53
C GLY A 533 15.54 -27.15 6.06
N MET A 534 15.41 -26.06 5.29
CA MET A 534 15.82 -24.72 5.76
C MET A 534 15.01 -24.23 6.96
N ARG A 535 13.69 -24.49 6.99
CA ARG A 535 12.85 -24.16 8.14
C ARG A 535 13.31 -24.91 9.39
N GLU A 536 13.69 -26.17 9.29
CA GLU A 536 14.21 -26.94 10.44
C GLU A 536 15.55 -26.40 10.94
N VAL A 537 16.47 -26.05 10.04
CA VAL A 537 17.74 -25.41 10.40
C VAL A 537 17.50 -24.05 11.08
N PHE A 538 16.65 -23.20 10.50
CA PHE A 538 16.30 -21.91 11.10
C PHE A 538 15.62 -22.06 12.46
N LEU A 539 14.69 -23.01 12.60
CA LEU A 539 14.04 -23.31 13.87
C LEU A 539 15.04 -23.83 14.92
N ASN A 540 16.06 -24.59 14.51
CA ASN A 540 17.12 -25.03 15.39
C ASN A 540 18.04 -23.89 15.83
N TYR A 541 18.43 -22.97 14.92
CA TYR A 541 19.15 -21.75 15.28
C TYR A 541 18.34 -20.85 16.21
N LEU A 542 17.05 -20.68 15.93
CA LEU A 542 16.15 -19.90 16.78
C LEU A 542 16.00 -20.55 18.17
N ARG A 543 15.90 -21.87 18.26
CA ARG A 543 15.90 -22.61 19.53
C ARG A 543 17.21 -22.42 20.28
N LEU A 544 18.36 -22.48 19.61
CA LEU A 544 19.67 -22.24 20.21
C LEU A 544 19.81 -20.80 20.70
N PHE A 545 19.35 -19.82 19.92
CA PHE A 545 19.36 -18.41 20.29
C PHE A 545 18.44 -18.11 21.48
N ILE A 546 17.21 -18.66 21.48
CA ILE A 546 16.29 -18.56 22.62
C ILE A 546 16.89 -19.26 23.84
N SER A 547 17.53 -20.43 23.67
CA SER A 547 18.21 -21.14 24.77
C SER A 547 19.38 -20.33 25.32
N PHE A 548 20.17 -19.67 24.47
CA PHE A 548 21.25 -18.77 24.86
C PHE A 548 20.74 -17.55 25.63
N ILE A 549 19.66 -16.91 25.14
CA ILE A 549 18.98 -15.82 25.83
C ILE A 549 18.47 -16.30 27.19
N LEU A 550 17.71 -17.40 27.24
CA LEU A 550 17.18 -17.95 28.48
C LEU A 550 18.31 -18.33 29.46
N HIS A 551 19.44 -18.83 28.98
CA HIS A 551 20.61 -19.13 29.81
C HIS A 551 21.26 -17.85 30.36
N ARG A 552 21.43 -16.81 29.53
CA ARG A 552 21.97 -15.48 29.94
C ARG A 552 21.04 -14.79 30.95
N PHE A 553 19.73 -14.95 30.81
CA PHE A 553 18.74 -14.37 31.75
C PHE A 553 18.53 -15.22 33.01
N ARG A 554 18.85 -16.53 32.99
CA ARG A 554 18.79 -17.39 34.18
C ARG A 554 19.91 -17.08 35.19
N SER A 555 21.01 -16.47 34.74
CA SER A 555 22.10 -16.04 35.64
C SER A 555 21.80 -14.73 36.38
N ASP A 556 20.79 -13.95 35.96
CA ASP A 556 20.42 -12.68 36.59
C ASP A 556 19.12 -12.82 37.40
N LYS A 557 19.23 -12.76 38.74
CA LYS A 557 18.10 -13.02 39.65
C LYS A 557 17.01 -11.94 39.62
N SER A 558 17.28 -10.74 39.09
CA SER A 558 16.33 -9.61 39.14
C SER A 558 15.21 -9.66 38.08
N LEU A 559 15.36 -10.47 37.03
CA LEU A 559 14.47 -10.46 35.84
C LEU A 559 13.39 -11.56 35.81
N ARG A 560 13.28 -12.40 36.84
CA ARG A 560 12.42 -13.60 36.84
C ARG A 560 10.92 -13.35 36.56
N HIS A 561 10.37 -12.19 36.94
CA HIS A 561 8.94 -11.88 36.70
C HIS A 561 8.65 -11.48 35.24
N ARG A 562 9.63 -10.92 34.50
CA ARG A 562 9.49 -10.62 33.06
C ARG A 562 9.62 -11.88 32.18
N LEU A 563 10.15 -12.97 32.76
CA LEU A 563 10.37 -14.25 32.09
C LEU A 563 9.07 -14.97 31.71
N LEU A 564 8.00 -14.84 32.52
CA LEU A 564 6.76 -15.59 32.31
C LEU A 564 5.98 -15.11 31.07
N LEU A 565 5.96 -13.79 30.85
CA LEU A 565 5.31 -13.14 29.69
C LEU A 565 6.08 -13.38 28.39
N LEU A 566 7.42 -13.31 28.45
CA LEU A 566 8.26 -13.58 27.28
C LEU A 566 8.21 -15.07 26.89
N HIS A 567 8.19 -15.98 27.87
CA HIS A 567 8.08 -17.43 27.64
C HIS A 567 6.72 -17.81 27.05
N THR A 568 5.62 -17.21 27.53
CA THR A 568 4.28 -17.42 26.94
C THR A 568 4.17 -16.81 25.54
N MET A 569 4.74 -15.63 25.28
CA MET A 569 4.82 -15.08 23.92
C MET A 569 5.63 -15.97 22.98
N LEU A 570 6.80 -16.46 23.42
CA LEU A 570 7.67 -17.33 22.62
C LEU A 570 7.03 -18.70 22.35
N CYS A 571 6.37 -19.31 23.33
CA CYS A 571 5.58 -20.52 23.14
C CYS A 571 4.41 -20.30 22.16
N TYR A 572 3.74 -19.15 22.21
CA TYR A 572 2.66 -18.80 21.27
C TYR A 572 3.18 -18.60 19.83
N ILE A 573 4.35 -17.98 19.67
CA ILE A 573 5.01 -17.84 18.36
C ILE A 573 5.41 -19.22 17.81
N LEU A 574 5.95 -20.10 18.65
CA LEU A 574 6.32 -21.47 18.27
C LEU A 574 5.09 -22.32 17.91
N LEU A 575 3.96 -22.15 18.59
CA LEU A 575 2.69 -22.83 18.29
C LEU A 575 2.06 -22.38 16.97
N ARG A 576 2.21 -21.10 16.59
CA ARG A 576 1.73 -20.60 15.28
C ARG A 576 2.66 -20.92 14.11
N LEU A 577 3.93 -21.19 14.41
CA LEU A 577 4.94 -21.58 13.42
C LEU A 577 4.93 -23.07 13.14
N HIS A 578 4.12 -23.89 13.82
CA HIS A 578 3.96 -25.32 13.53
C HIS A 578 2.82 -25.53 12.51
#